data_AF-A0AAD9X0Y6-F1
#
_entry.id   AF-A0AAD9X0Y6-F1
#
_cell.length_a   1.000
_cell.length_b   1.000
_cell.length_c   1.000
_cell.angle_alpha   90.00
_cell.angle_beta   90.00
_cell.angle_gamma   90.00
#
_symmetry.space_group_name_H-M   'P 1'
#
loop_
_entity.id
_entity.type
_entity.pdbx_description
1 polymer ?
#
loop_
_entity_poly.entity_id
_entity_poly.type
_entity_poly.pdbx_seq_one_letter_code
_entity_poly.pdbx_strand_id
1 'polypeptide(L)'
;MDGNASEMKMFTFSSAYRLPFYETNFGCGKPLWITLAQRGMKNTFASIDTSDGKGIQVLVTLTEEDMAKFEQDPAILAYASSSN
;
A
#
# COMPACT_ATOMS: atom_id res chain seq x y z
N MET A 1 35.73 12.45 16.39
CA MET A 1 34.84 11.51 17.10
C MET A 1 33.75 11.18 16.12
N ASP A 2 33.98 10.10 15.39
CA ASP A 2 33.34 9.86 14.11
C ASP A 2 32.26 8.83 14.43
N GLY A 3 31.18 9.35 15.03
CA GLY A 3 30.03 8.55 15.40
C GLY A 3 29.38 8.04 14.13
N ASN A 4 29.67 6.80 13.75
CA ASN A 4 28.88 6.03 12.80
C ASN A 4 27.46 5.92 13.38
N ALA A 5 26.60 6.86 13.01
CA ALA A 5 25.17 6.72 13.24
C ALA A 5 24.69 5.56 12.36
N SER A 6 24.37 4.44 12.98
CA SER A 6 23.72 3.32 12.31
C SER A 6 22.49 3.83 11.55
N GLU A 7 22.46 3.62 10.24
CA GLU A 7 21.33 3.98 9.38
C GLU A 7 20.10 3.13 9.76
N MET A 8 19.11 3.76 10.39
CA MET A 8 17.85 3.10 10.75
C MET A 8 16.79 3.42 9.70
N LYS A 9 16.38 2.43 8.90
CA LYS A 9 15.24 2.58 7.98
C LYS A 9 13.92 2.46 8.77
N MET A 10 13.10 3.50 8.73
CA MET A 10 11.75 3.48 9.28
C MET A 10 10.74 3.09 8.20
N PHE A 11 9.82 2.20 8.54
CA PHE A 11 8.69 1.80 7.71
C PHE A 11 7.37 2.11 8.41
N THR A 12 6.41 2.63 7.65
CA THR A 12 5.08 2.97 8.15
C THR A 12 4.03 2.05 7.55
N PHE A 13 3.18 1.49 8.39
CA PHE A 13 2.07 0.63 7.99
C PHE A 13 0.76 1.27 8.43
N SER A 14 -0.16 1.46 7.49
CA SER A 14 -1.52 1.92 7.76
C SER A 14 -2.55 0.94 7.20
N SER A 15 -3.68 0.82 7.90
CA SER A 15 -4.79 -0.01 7.45
C SER A 15 -6.09 0.76 7.54
N ALA A 16 -6.84 0.73 6.45
CA ALA A 16 -8.13 1.36 6.27
C ALA A 16 -9.19 0.31 5.86
N TYR A 17 -9.07 -0.87 6.45
CA TYR A 17 -9.98 -2.01 6.27
C TYR A 17 -11.34 -1.74 6.94
N ARG A 18 -12.43 -2.22 6.32
CA ARG A 18 -13.84 -2.12 6.77
C ARG A 18 -14.38 -0.70 6.87
N LEU A 19 -13.78 0.22 6.13
CA LEU A 19 -14.36 1.55 5.98
C LEU A 19 -15.40 1.50 4.86
N PRO A 20 -16.52 2.24 4.99
CA PRO A 20 -17.65 2.17 4.06
C PRO A 20 -17.38 2.90 2.73
N PHE A 21 -16.15 2.84 2.20
CA PHE A 21 -15.74 3.57 1.01
C PHE A 21 -16.59 3.21 -0.21
N TYR A 22 -16.81 1.92 -0.46
CA TYR A 22 -17.64 1.43 -1.57
C TYR A 22 -19.15 1.53 -1.31
N GLU A 23 -19.56 1.81 -0.08
CA GLU A 23 -20.98 1.98 0.29
C GLU A 23 -21.42 3.45 0.24
N THR A 24 -20.46 4.37 0.32
CA THR A 24 -20.70 5.82 0.36
C THR A 24 -21.25 6.33 -0.98
N ASN A 25 -22.29 7.16 -0.93
CA ASN A 25 -22.88 7.80 -2.09
C ASN A 25 -23.15 9.28 -1.80
N PHE A 26 -22.43 10.18 -2.47
CA PHE A 26 -22.58 11.63 -2.32
C PHE A 26 -23.60 12.25 -3.29
N GLY A 27 -24.42 11.43 -3.96
CA GLY A 27 -25.34 11.85 -5.02
C GLY A 27 -24.87 11.51 -6.43
N CYS A 28 -23.63 11.04 -6.59
CA CYS A 28 -23.02 10.66 -7.88
C CYS A 28 -22.94 9.13 -8.09
N GLY A 29 -23.61 8.35 -7.25
CA GLY A 29 -23.47 6.89 -7.22
C GLY A 29 -22.34 6.43 -6.30
N LYS A 30 -22.16 5.11 -6.21
CA LYS A 30 -21.10 4.47 -5.41
C LYS A 30 -19.78 4.44 -6.17
N PRO A 31 -18.61 4.53 -5.49
CA PRO A 31 -17.32 4.39 -6.16
C PRO A 31 -17.16 3.02 -6.83
N LEU A 32 -16.63 3.03 -8.06
CA LEU A 32 -16.21 1.79 -8.73
C LEU A 32 -14.86 1.29 -8.19
N TRP A 33 -13.96 2.23 -7.88
CA TRP A 33 -12.64 1.99 -7.34
C TRP A 33 -12.23 3.18 -6.45
N ILE A 34 -11.36 2.94 -5.47
CA ILE A 34 -10.75 3.97 -4.63
C ILE A 34 -9.24 3.73 -4.55
N THR A 35 -8.49 4.75 -4.16
CA THR A 35 -7.05 4.64 -3.88
C THR A 35 -6.65 5.61 -2.77
N LEU A 36 -5.45 5.44 -2.22
CA LEU A 36 -4.89 6.32 -1.21
C LEU A 36 -3.90 7.30 -1.86
N ALA A 37 -4.01 8.58 -1.51
CA ALA A 37 -3.04 9.57 -1.93
C ALA A 37 -1.73 9.40 -1.13
N GLN A 38 -0.68 8.85 -1.74
CA GLN A 38 0.62 8.59 -1.09
C GLN A 38 1.70 9.64 -1.40
N ARG A 39 1.32 10.90 -1.65
CA ARG A 39 2.27 11.92 -2.14
C ARG A 39 3.37 12.22 -1.12
N GLY A 40 4.63 12.00 -1.51
CA GLY A 40 5.81 12.37 -0.71
C GLY A 40 6.14 11.41 0.44
N MET A 41 5.41 10.30 0.58
CA MET A 41 5.68 9.27 1.58
C MET A 41 6.71 8.28 1.01
N LYS A 42 7.74 7.94 1.78
CA LYS A 42 8.67 6.84 1.48
C LYS A 42 8.48 5.73 2.50
N ASN A 43 8.83 4.50 2.14
CA ASN A 43 8.82 3.35 3.06
C ASN A 43 7.44 3.13 3.72
N THR A 44 6.38 3.24 2.92
CA THR A 44 5.01 3.21 3.42
C THR A 44 4.22 2.08 2.78
N PHE A 45 3.44 1.38 3.59
CA PHE A 45 2.49 0.35 3.19
C PHE A 45 1.12 0.76 3.69
N ALA A 46 0.15 0.84 2.79
CA ALA A 46 -1.22 1.21 3.15
C ALA A 46 -2.20 0.20 2.57
N SER A 47 -3.11 -0.32 3.40
CA SER A 47 -4.09 -1.31 2.98
C SER A 47 -5.52 -0.76 2.93
N ILE A 48 -6.26 -1.12 1.88
CA ILE A 48 -7.69 -0.82 1.67
C ILE A 48 -8.43 -2.09 1.24
N ASP A 49 -9.75 -2.10 1.40
CA ASP A 49 -10.61 -3.15 0.84
C ASP A 49 -10.59 -3.16 -0.69
N THR A 50 -10.75 -4.35 -1.29
CA THR A 50 -11.13 -4.47 -2.70
C THR A 50 -12.58 -4.04 -2.91
N SER A 51 -12.94 -3.64 -4.14
CA SER A 51 -14.31 -3.19 -4.46
C SER A 51 -15.39 -4.25 -4.27
N ASP A 52 -15.03 -5.53 -4.31
CA ASP A 52 -15.93 -6.65 -4.02
C ASP A 52 -15.96 -7.04 -2.52
N GLY A 53 -15.15 -6.40 -1.69
CA GLY A 53 -15.03 -6.66 -0.26
C GLY A 53 -14.47 -8.05 0.09
N LYS A 54 -13.89 -8.78 -0.87
CA LYS A 54 -13.39 -10.14 -0.66
C LYS A 54 -11.90 -10.21 -0.35
N GLY A 55 -11.19 -9.10 -0.51
CA GLY A 55 -9.76 -9.03 -0.29
C GLY A 55 -9.28 -7.63 0.08
N ILE A 56 -7.97 -7.47 0.07
CA ILE A 56 -7.31 -6.20 0.34
C ILE A 56 -6.43 -5.81 -0.85
N GLN A 57 -6.31 -4.51 -1.09
CA GLN A 57 -5.26 -3.93 -1.91
C GLN A 57 -4.24 -3.27 -1.00
N VAL A 58 -2.96 -3.52 -1.26
CA VAL A 58 -1.85 -2.91 -0.52
C VAL A 58 -1.11 -1.96 -1.46
N LEU A 59 -1.11 -0.68 -1.12
CA LEU A 59 -0.39 0.37 -1.81
C LEU A 59 0.97 0.57 -1.14
N VAL A 60 2.03 0.26 -1.89
CA VAL A 60 3.41 0.23 -1.40
C VAL A 60 4.20 1.38 -2.01
N THR A 61 4.89 2.15 -1.17
CA THR A 61 5.84 3.17 -1.63
C THR A 61 7.21 2.90 -1.03
N LEU A 62 8.18 2.64 -1.91
CA LEU A 62 9.58 2.35 -1.59
C LEU A 62 10.49 3.19 -2.48
N THR A 63 11.80 3.14 -2.21
CA THR A 63 12.79 3.59 -3.21
C THR A 63 12.76 2.65 -4.41
N GLU A 64 13.20 3.11 -5.59
CA GLU A 64 13.27 2.25 -6.78
C GLU A 64 14.11 0.99 -6.54
N GLU A 65 15.23 1.13 -5.81
CA GLU A 65 16.10 0.00 -5.46
C GLU A 65 15.40 -1.01 -4.55
N ASP A 66 14.72 -0.55 -3.50
CA ASP A 66 14.01 -1.43 -2.56
C ASP A 66 12.76 -2.04 -3.23
N MET A 67 12.09 -1.31 -4.13
CA MET A 67 10.93 -1.82 -4.88
C MET A 67 11.33 -2.94 -5.85
N ALA A 68 12.44 -2.80 -6.56
CA ALA A 68 12.94 -3.83 -7.46
C ALA A 68 13.21 -5.16 -6.74
N LYS A 69 13.68 -5.11 -5.48
CA LYS A 69 13.86 -6.30 -4.64
C LYS A 69 12.51 -6.83 -4.15
N PHE A 70 11.62 -5.93 -3.72
CA PHE A 70 10.28 -6.27 -3.22
C PHE A 70 9.44 -7.01 -4.26
N GLU A 71 9.45 -6.56 -5.51
CA GLU A 71 8.69 -7.16 -6.62
C GLU A 71 9.21 -8.54 -7.03
N GLN A 72 10.46 -8.88 -6.69
CA GLN A 72 11.08 -10.17 -7.01
C GLN A 72 11.06 -11.16 -5.85
N ASP A 73 10.61 -10.74 -4.65
CA ASP A 73 10.62 -11.58 -3.46
C ASP A 73 9.59 -12.72 -3.59
N PRO A 74 10.02 -14.00 -3.56
CA PRO A 74 9.11 -15.15 -3.67
C PRO A 74 8.04 -15.18 -2.59
N ALA A 75 8.32 -14.68 -1.39
CA ALA A 75 7.36 -14.60 -0.30
C ALA A 75 6.27 -13.56 -0.57
N ILE A 76 6.58 -12.49 -1.31
CA ILE A 76 5.58 -11.50 -1.74
C ILE A 76 4.79 -12.03 -2.94
N LEU A 77 5.48 -12.59 -3.94
CA LEU A 77 4.87 -13.15 -5.15
C LEU A 77 3.90 -14.31 -4.85
N ALA A 78 4.08 -15.03 -3.75
CA ALA A 78 3.15 -16.07 -3.31
C ALA A 78 1.75 -15.53 -2.96
N TYR A 79 1.60 -14.24 -2.64
CA TYR A 79 0.34 -13.63 -2.20
C TYR A 79 -0.09 -12.42 -3.04
N ALA A 80 0.81 -11.84 -3.85
CA ALA A 80 0.50 -10.71 -4.71
C ALA A 80 -0.08 -11.18 -6.05
N SER A 81 -1.10 -10.47 -6.54
CA SER A 81 -1.63 -10.64 -7.89
C SER A 81 -1.28 -9.43 -8.75
N SER A 82 -0.67 -9.65 -9.91
CA SER A 82 -0.48 -8.62 -10.92
C SER A 82 -1.83 -8.29 -11.56
N SER A 83 -2.27 -7.04 -11.50
CA SER A 83 -3.35 -6.55 -12.37
C SER A 83 -2.80 -6.48 -13.80
N ASN A 84 -3.05 -7.52 -14.60
CA ASN A 84 -2.62 -7.60 -16.00
C ASN A 84 -3.76 -7.19 -16.95
#